data_AF-N8Q529-F1
#
_entry.id   AF-N8Q529-F1
#
_cell.length_a   1.000
_cell.length_b   1.000
_cell.length_c   1.000
_cell.angle_alpha   90.00
_cell.angle_beta   90.00
_cell.angle_gamma   90.00
#
_symmetry.space_group_name_H-M   'P 1'
#
loop_
_entity.id
_entity.type
_entity.pdbx_description
1 polymer ?
#
loop_
_entity_poly.entity_id
_entity_poly.type
_entity_poly.pdbx_seq_one_letter_code
_entity_poly.pdbx_strand_id
1 'polypeptide(L)'
;MSDFEKWFEDQDFYTNMRFIHGDKLFDKDGDVYRVLPVQMTYQGWSTQRQRSKDEFVELTQEWHTKGWNARQGEIDELKAKLSEVQRVIDIYEDSDIDSLSDFARYVKQALRGDHE
;
A
#
# COMPACT_ATOMS: atom_id res chain seq x y z
N MET A 1 3.42 -23.54 -21.84
CA MET A 1 3.59 -22.35 -22.67
C MET A 1 3.59 -21.13 -21.76
N SER A 2 4.63 -20.30 -21.81
CA SER A 2 4.79 -19.11 -20.96
C SER A 2 3.83 -17.98 -21.35
N ASP A 3 3.62 -17.00 -20.45
CA ASP A 3 2.81 -15.81 -20.76
C ASP A 3 3.37 -15.01 -21.93
N PHE A 4 4.70 -14.96 -22.04
CA PHE A 4 5.38 -14.38 -23.18
C PHE A 4 5.08 -15.14 -24.47
N GLU A 5 5.20 -16.49 -24.47
CA GLU A 5 4.92 -17.30 -25.66
C GLU A 5 3.49 -17.05 -26.15
N LYS A 6 2.50 -17.09 -25.26
CA LYS A 6 1.09 -16.78 -25.62
C LYS A 6 0.95 -15.39 -26.25
N TRP A 7 1.53 -14.37 -25.61
CA TRP A 7 1.52 -13.01 -26.15
C TRP A 7 2.22 -12.93 -27.51
N PHE A 8 3.32 -13.67 -27.69
CA PHE A 8 4.09 -13.71 -28.94
C PHE A 8 3.28 -14.37 -30.07
N GLU A 9 2.48 -15.40 -29.76
CA GLU A 9 1.58 -16.06 -30.74
C GLU A 9 0.45 -15.15 -31.20
N ASP A 10 -0.01 -14.23 -30.36
CA ASP A 10 -1.05 -13.25 -30.70
C ASP A 10 -0.53 -12.10 -31.60
N GLN A 11 0.77 -12.02 -31.88
CA GLN A 11 1.34 -10.95 -32.71
C GLN A 11 1.25 -11.27 -34.20
N ASP A 12 1.02 -10.26 -35.03
CA ASP A 12 0.90 -10.41 -36.50
C ASP A 12 2.12 -11.07 -37.16
N PHE A 13 3.32 -10.88 -36.58
CA PHE A 13 4.54 -11.49 -37.08
C PHE A 13 4.69 -12.98 -36.73
N TYR A 14 3.85 -13.55 -35.85
CA TYR A 14 3.95 -14.94 -35.40
C TYR A 14 3.88 -15.92 -36.56
N THR A 15 2.93 -15.73 -37.48
CA THR A 15 2.73 -16.62 -38.63
C THR A 15 4.01 -16.77 -39.45
N ASN A 16 4.70 -15.66 -39.71
CA ASN A 16 5.95 -15.66 -40.45
C ASN A 16 7.07 -16.36 -39.66
N MET A 17 7.16 -16.09 -38.36
CA MET A 17 8.16 -16.70 -37.48
C MET A 17 7.95 -18.21 -37.36
N ARG A 18 6.70 -18.66 -37.23
CA ARG A 18 6.30 -20.07 -37.18
C ARG A 18 6.60 -20.79 -38.49
N PHE A 19 6.42 -20.11 -39.62
CA PHE A 19 6.78 -20.64 -40.94
C PHE A 19 8.29 -20.86 -41.09
N ILE A 20 9.11 -19.88 -40.67
CA ILE A 20 10.58 -19.93 -40.82
C ILE A 20 11.21 -20.95 -39.86
N HIS A 21 10.81 -20.93 -38.59
CA HIS A 21 11.48 -21.70 -37.54
C HIS A 21 10.80 -23.02 -37.19
N GLY A 22 9.56 -23.21 -37.66
CA GLY A 22 8.81 -24.43 -37.40
C GLY A 22 8.63 -24.66 -35.89
N ASP A 23 8.68 -25.93 -35.50
CA ASP A 23 8.41 -26.34 -34.12
C ASP A 23 9.50 -25.88 -33.14
N LYS A 24 10.67 -25.49 -33.66
CA LYS A 24 11.82 -25.01 -32.89
C LYS A 24 11.74 -23.54 -32.53
N LEU A 25 10.67 -22.84 -32.91
CA LEU A 25 10.52 -21.40 -32.71
C LEU A 25 10.75 -20.99 -31.24
N PHE A 26 10.26 -21.79 -30.31
CA PHE A 26 10.38 -21.54 -28.87
C PHE A 26 11.39 -22.45 -28.17
N ASP A 27 12.29 -23.11 -28.91
CA ASP A 27 13.36 -23.92 -28.31
C ASP A 27 14.23 -23.05 -27.40
N LYS A 28 14.54 -23.59 -26.22
CA LYS A 28 15.38 -22.93 -25.22
C LYS A 28 16.70 -23.63 -25.02
N ASP A 29 17.70 -22.85 -24.65
CA ASP A 29 18.94 -23.31 -24.04
C ASP A 29 18.99 -22.76 -22.61
N GLY A 30 18.61 -23.59 -21.63
CA GLY A 30 18.32 -23.11 -20.28
C GLY A 30 17.19 -22.08 -20.28
N ASP A 31 17.47 -20.86 -19.81
CA ASP A 31 16.51 -19.76 -19.70
C ASP A 31 16.47 -18.84 -20.93
N VAL A 32 17.20 -19.17 -22.00
CA VAL A 32 17.36 -18.32 -23.19
C VAL A 32 16.70 -18.96 -24.40
N TYR A 33 15.91 -18.19 -25.15
CA TYR A 33 15.39 -18.67 -26.44
C TYR A 33 16.51 -18.75 -27.47
N ARG A 34 16.58 -19.86 -28.21
CA ARG A 34 17.61 -20.09 -29.24
C ARG A 34 17.39 -19.24 -30.49
N VAL A 35 16.13 -18.93 -30.81
CA VAL A 35 15.79 -18.05 -31.92
C VAL A 35 16.00 -16.60 -31.49
N LEU A 36 17.01 -15.94 -32.07
CA LEU A 36 17.43 -14.58 -31.69
C LEU A 36 16.29 -13.56 -31.69
N PRO A 37 15.43 -13.47 -32.73
CA PRO A 37 14.28 -12.58 -32.69
C PRO A 37 13.36 -12.84 -31.49
N VAL A 38 13.08 -14.10 -31.17
CA VAL A 38 12.25 -14.47 -30.01
C VAL A 38 12.91 -14.03 -28.71
N GLN A 39 14.22 -14.23 -28.57
CA GLN A 39 14.97 -13.78 -27.39
C GLN A 39 14.97 -12.26 -27.22
N MET A 40 15.17 -11.50 -28.30
CA MET A 40 15.15 -10.03 -28.26
C MET A 40 13.76 -9.51 -27.88
N THR A 41 12.70 -10.09 -28.45
CA THR A 41 11.33 -9.73 -28.09
C THR A 41 11.04 -10.10 -26.63
N TYR A 42 11.52 -11.24 -26.14
CA TYR A 42 11.37 -11.63 -24.74
C TYR A 42 12.05 -10.66 -23.79
N GLN A 43 13.27 -10.20 -24.11
CA GLN A 43 13.98 -9.20 -23.31
C GLN A 43 13.23 -7.86 -23.28
N GLY A 44 12.72 -7.40 -24.42
CA GLY A 44 11.90 -6.19 -24.48
C GLY A 44 10.61 -6.31 -23.67
N TRP A 45 9.87 -7.39 -23.88
CA TRP A 45 8.60 -7.69 -23.19
C TRP A 45 8.78 -7.80 -21.68
N SER A 46 9.80 -8.53 -21.23
CA SER A 46 10.08 -8.72 -19.80
C SER A 46 10.52 -7.43 -19.12
N THR A 47 11.37 -6.62 -19.77
CA THR A 47 11.79 -5.30 -19.25
C THR A 47 10.63 -4.34 -19.11
N GLN A 48 9.73 -4.28 -20.08
CA GLN A 48 8.54 -3.42 -20.00
C GLN A 48 7.63 -3.83 -18.84
N ARG A 49 7.38 -5.14 -18.68
CA ARG A 49 6.56 -5.66 -17.59
C ARG A 49 7.19 -5.43 -16.22
N GLN A 50 8.52 -5.49 -16.13
CA GLN A 50 9.23 -5.20 -14.89
C GLN A 50 9.09 -3.72 -14.50
N ARG A 51 9.27 -2.78 -15.44
CA ARG A 51 9.01 -1.35 -15.17
C ARG A 51 7.59 -1.08 -14.70
N SER A 52 6.59 -1.65 -15.38
CA SER A 52 5.19 -1.47 -14.97
C SER A 52 4.89 -2.04 -13.58
N LYS A 53 5.56 -3.13 -13.18
CA LYS A 53 5.47 -3.66 -11.81
C LYS A 53 6.14 -2.72 -10.81
N ASP A 54 7.33 -2.22 -11.12
CA ASP A 54 8.08 -1.34 -10.23
C ASP A 54 7.32 -0.02 -10.01
N GLU A 55 6.77 0.60 -11.07
CA GLU A 55 5.91 1.79 -10.99
C GLU A 55 4.64 1.54 -10.17
N PHE A 56 4.01 0.37 -10.32
CA PHE A 56 2.84 0.00 -9.53
C PHE A 56 3.18 -0.17 -8.04
N VAL A 57 4.31 -0.80 -7.74
CA VAL A 57 4.80 -0.96 -6.36
C VAL A 57 5.10 0.39 -5.74
N GLU A 58 5.74 1.30 -6.47
CA GLU A 58 6.04 2.67 -6.01
C GLU A 58 4.75 3.46 -5.69
N LEU A 59 3.79 3.47 -6.62
CA LEU A 59 2.47 4.09 -6.41
C LEU A 59 1.75 3.51 -5.19
N THR A 60 1.81 2.19 -5.02
CA THR A 60 1.15 1.49 -3.91
C THR A 60 1.82 1.83 -2.57
N GLN A 61 3.16 1.85 -2.52
CA GLN A 61 3.92 2.23 -1.32
C GLN A 61 3.68 3.69 -0.92
N GLU A 62 3.61 4.60 -1.89
CA GLU A 62 3.22 5.99 -1.63
C GLU A 62 1.82 6.09 -1.03
N TRP A 63 0.86 5.34 -1.58
CA TRP A 63 -0.52 5.33 -1.09
C TRP A 63 -0.61 4.78 0.34
N HIS A 64 0.07 3.67 0.61
CA HIS A 64 0.14 3.11 1.96
C HIS A 64 0.79 4.07 2.93
N THR A 65 1.90 4.71 2.57
CA THR A 65 2.63 5.61 3.48
C THR A 65 1.85 6.89 3.78
N LYS A 66 1.32 7.57 2.75
CA LYS A 66 0.56 8.81 2.92
C LYS A 66 -0.79 8.55 3.60
N GLY A 67 -1.50 7.51 3.16
CA GLY A 67 -2.83 7.17 3.69
C GLY A 67 -2.77 6.62 5.12
N TRP A 68 -1.77 5.81 5.45
CA TRP A 68 -1.59 5.27 6.80
C TRP A 68 -1.19 6.36 7.80
N ASN A 69 -0.23 7.22 7.46
CA ASN A 69 0.23 8.28 8.37
C ASN A 69 -0.86 9.31 8.67
N ALA A 70 -1.66 9.70 7.66
CA ALA A 70 -2.80 10.60 7.88
C ALA A 70 -3.84 9.99 8.82
N ARG A 71 -4.20 8.72 8.60
CA ARG A 71 -5.16 8.00 9.46
C ARG A 71 -4.63 7.74 10.86
N GLN A 72 -3.32 7.48 11.03
CA GLN A 72 -2.72 7.35 12.35
C GLN A 72 -2.78 8.66 13.13
N GLY A 73 -2.50 9.80 12.49
CA GLY A 73 -2.65 11.12 13.13
C GLY A 73 -4.07 11.38 13.61
N GLU A 74 -5.07 11.07 12.79
CA GLU A 74 -6.49 11.19 13.19
C GLU A 74 -6.84 10.24 14.35
N ILE A 75 -6.34 9.00 14.33
CA ILE A 75 -6.55 8.03 15.41
C ILE A 75 -5.90 8.51 16.71
N ASP A 76 -4.70 9.06 16.65
CA ASP A 76 -3.98 9.54 17.83
C ASP A 76 -4.65 10.79 18.43
N GLU A 77 -5.16 11.70 17.58
CA GLU A 77 -5.96 12.83 18.03
C GLU A 77 -7.27 12.37 18.71
N LEU A 78 -7.96 11.40 18.11
CA LEU A 78 -9.18 10.83 18.69
C LEU A 78 -8.92 10.11 20.01
N LYS A 79 -7.81 9.37 20.13
CA LYS A 79 -7.38 8.75 21.39
C LYS A 79 -7.10 9.80 22.46
N ALA A 80 -6.44 10.90 22.11
CA ALA A 80 -6.17 11.99 23.05
C ALA A 80 -7.48 12.62 23.55
N LYS A 81 -8.42 12.91 22.64
CA LYS A 81 -9.76 13.42 23.00
C LYS A 81 -10.54 12.44 23.87
N LEU A 82 -10.47 11.15 23.57
CA LEU A 82 -11.15 10.12 24.36
C LEU A 82 -10.57 10.02 25.76
N SER A 83 -9.24 10.03 25.90
CA SER A 83 -8.56 10.03 27.20
C SER A 83 -8.96 11.24 28.05
N GLU A 84 -9.13 12.39 27.40
CA GLU A 84 -9.52 13.63 28.06
C GLU A 84 -10.97 13.58 28.55
N VAL A 85 -11.89 13.06 27.75
CA VAL A 85 -13.28 12.84 28.15
C VAL A 85 -13.37 11.83 29.30
N GLN A 86 -12.60 10.73 29.23
CA GLN A 86 -12.59 9.72 30.28
C GLN A 86 -12.16 10.33 31.62
N ARG A 87 -11.10 11.14 31.62
CA ARG A 87 -10.63 11.85 32.81
C ARG A 87 -11.71 12.73 33.45
N VAL A 88 -12.55 13.39 32.63
CA VAL A 88 -13.67 14.21 33.13
C VAL A 88 -14.78 13.35 33.72
N ILE A 89 -15.06 12.18 33.15
CA ILE A 89 -16.05 11.22 33.67
C ILE A 89 -15.57 10.65 35.00
N ASP A 90 -14.31 10.21 35.09
CA ASP A 90 -13.74 9.64 36.32
C ASP A 90 -13.80 10.68 37.46
N ILE A 91 -13.47 11.94 37.15
CA ILE A 91 -13.65 13.07 38.06
C ILE A 91 -15.10 13.20 38.52
N TYR A 92 -16.08 13.12 37.62
CA TYR A 92 -17.50 13.24 37.97
C TYR A 92 -17.98 12.08 38.85
N GLU A 93 -17.49 10.86 38.58
CA GLU A 93 -17.85 9.65 39.34
C GLU A 93 -17.23 9.61 40.74
N ASP A 94 -16.00 10.12 40.92
CA ASP A 94 -15.29 10.13 42.21
C ASP A 94 -15.64 11.32 43.12
N SER A 95 -16.39 12.30 42.62
CA SER A 95 -16.62 13.54 43.37
C SER A 95 -18.02 13.62 43.99
N ASP A 96 -18.08 13.83 45.31
CA ASP A 96 -19.27 14.31 46.03
C ASP A 96 -19.54 15.79 45.65
N ILE A 97 -20.03 16.01 44.43
CA ILE A 97 -20.31 17.36 43.90
C ILE A 97 -21.79 17.68 43.99
N ASP A 98 -22.12 18.55 44.94
CA ASP A 98 -23.50 18.99 45.20
C ASP A 98 -24.00 20.06 44.21
N SER A 99 -23.14 20.62 43.36
CA SER A 99 -23.54 21.66 42.40
C SER A 99 -22.70 21.74 41.11
N LEU A 100 -23.33 22.16 40.01
CA LEU A 100 -22.68 22.43 38.72
C LEU A 100 -21.54 23.47 38.82
N SER A 101 -21.62 24.42 39.75
CA SER A 101 -20.55 25.41 39.95
C SER A 101 -19.30 24.82 40.59
N ASP A 102 -19.46 23.81 41.45
CA ASP A 102 -18.33 23.14 42.10
C ASP A 102 -17.65 22.16 41.13
N PHE A 103 -18.44 21.49 40.27
CA PHE A 103 -17.93 20.72 39.15
C PHE A 103 -17.09 21.59 38.19
N ALA A 104 -17.63 22.75 37.77
CA ALA A 104 -16.91 23.66 36.89
C ALA A 104 -15.61 24.19 37.51
N ARG A 105 -15.56 24.37 38.84
CA ARG A 105 -14.35 24.81 39.56
C ARG A 105 -13.31 23.69 39.63
N TYR A 106 -13.75 22.48 39.97
CA TYR A 106 -12.89 21.29 40.09
C TYR A 106 -12.26 20.93 38.73
N VAL A 107 -13.06 20.84 37.67
CA VAL A 107 -12.58 20.54 36.31
C VAL A 107 -11.54 21.57 35.86
N LYS A 108 -11.75 22.85 36.17
CA LYS A 108 -10.81 23.93 35.83
C LYS A 108 -9.48 23.85 36.59
N GLN A 109 -9.47 23.32 37.81
CA GLN A 109 -8.24 23.04 38.58
C GLN A 109 -7.52 21.80 38.05
N ALA A 110 -8.23 20.69 37.86
CA ALA A 110 -7.67 19.44 37.36
C ALA A 110 -7.08 19.58 35.94
N LEU A 111 -7.63 20.48 35.11
CA LEU A 111 -7.11 20.85 33.79
C LEU A 111 -5.87 21.76 33.82
N ARG A 112 -5.61 22.47 34.93
CA ARG A 112 -4.49 23.39 35.06
C ARG A 112 -3.18 22.73 35.45
N GLY A 113 -3.20 21.47 35.89
CA GLY A 113 -2.00 20.70 36.23
C GLY A 113 -1.34 21.10 37.54
N ASP A 114 -2.03 21.81 38.43
CA ASP A 114 -1.54 22.05 39.79
C ASP A 114 -1.93 20.85 40.67
N HIS A 115 -1.10 19.79 40.60
CA HIS A 115 -1.01 18.81 41.67
C HIS A 115 -0.01 19.37 42.70
N GLU A 116 -0.50 19.71 43.90
CA GLU A 116 0.34 19.81 45.10
C GLU A 116 0.96 18.46 45.47
#